data_AF-A0A0B1RT12-F1
#
_entry.id   AF-A0A0B1RT12-F1
#
_cell.length_a   1.000
_cell.length_b   1.000
_cell.length_c   1.000
_cell.angle_alpha   90.00
_cell.angle_beta   90.00
_cell.angle_gamma   90.00
#
_symmetry.space_group_name_H-M   'P 1'
#
loop_
_entity.id
_entity.type
_entity.pdbx_description
1 polymer ?
#
loop_
_entity_poly.entity_id
_entity_poly.type
_entity_poly.pdbx_seq_one_letter_code
_entity_poly.pdbx_strand_id
1 'polypeptide(L)'
;MIATHFNPRKIVMLEFSQYLECYLWPNYTEEASVAHVMSIVIMLNEKFRERIDAWQCFVKKPEHFSSFIYRVLKLSLDETSRSSAEQCAIITFLVNSFNSVEIDIVREQMNKLTHMSIWTNLLPSQRDD
;
A
#
# COMPACT_ATOMS: atom_id res chain seq x y z
N MET A 1 -3.80 -0.78 15.62
CA MET A 1 -4.50 0.15 14.70
C MET A 1 -5.90 -0.34 14.33
N ILE A 2 -6.05 -1.62 13.93
CA ILE A 2 -7.36 -2.22 13.60
C ILE A 2 -8.29 -2.32 14.83
N ALA A 3 -7.79 -2.88 15.94
CA ALA A 3 -8.57 -2.97 17.20
C ALA A 3 -9.01 -1.61 17.77
N THR A 4 -8.33 -0.53 17.39
CA THR A 4 -8.63 0.84 17.84
C THR A 4 -9.43 1.64 16.82
N HIS A 5 -9.99 1.00 15.79
CA HIS A 5 -10.79 1.64 14.74
C HIS A 5 -10.08 2.86 14.12
N PHE A 6 -8.78 2.72 13.82
CA PHE A 6 -7.99 3.80 13.17
C PHE A 6 -8.03 5.14 13.93
N ASN A 7 -8.00 5.10 15.27
CA ASN A 7 -8.01 6.32 16.10
C ASN A 7 -6.92 7.33 15.65
N PRO A 8 -7.30 8.53 15.15
CA PRO A 8 -6.37 9.49 14.58
C PRO A 8 -5.28 9.94 15.55
N ARG A 9 -5.60 10.10 16.85
CA ARG A 9 -4.61 10.53 17.86
C ARG A 9 -3.50 9.50 18.06
N LYS A 10 -3.84 8.21 18.00
CA LYS A 10 -2.84 7.13 18.14
C LYS A 10 -1.95 7.04 16.91
N ILE A 11 -2.54 7.22 15.74
CA ILE A 11 -1.80 7.23 14.48
C ILE A 11 -0.79 8.40 14.45
N VAL A 12 -1.23 9.61 14.80
CA VAL A 12 -0.36 10.79 14.90
C VAL A 12 0.78 10.57 15.90
N MET A 13 0.50 9.94 17.05
CA MET A 13 1.54 9.62 18.03
C MET A 13 2.56 8.60 17.49
N LEU A 14 2.12 7.62 16.69
CA LEU A 14 3.00 6.64 16.07
C LEU A 14 3.85 7.26 14.96
N GLU A 15 3.31 8.23 14.20
CA GLU A 15 4.06 8.99 13.20
C GLU A 15 5.20 9.77 13.89
N PHE A 16 4.90 10.46 14.99
CA PHE A 16 5.91 11.19 15.77
C PHE A 16 7.05 10.29 16.25
N SER A 17 6.76 9.01 16.51
CA SER A 17 7.77 8.02 16.93
C SER A 17 8.56 7.37 15.78
N GLN A 18 8.33 7.79 14.53
CA GLN A 18 8.91 7.17 13.32
C GLN A 18 8.62 5.66 13.26
N TYR A 19 7.39 5.27 13.63
CA TYR A 19 7.00 3.86 13.73
C TYR A 19 7.16 3.10 12.40
N LEU A 20 6.92 3.77 11.27
CA LEU A 20 7.10 3.17 9.96
C LEU A 20 8.59 2.90 9.67
N GLU A 21 9.42 3.91 9.87
CA GLU A 21 10.83 3.94 9.48
C GLU A 21 11.72 3.13 10.42
N CYS A 22 11.41 3.15 11.72
CA CYS A 22 12.23 2.50 12.75
C CYS A 22 11.75 1.10 13.13
N TYR A 23 10.48 0.75 12.87
CA TYR A 23 9.92 -0.53 13.31
C TYR A 23 9.23 -1.33 12.20
N LEU A 24 8.24 -0.78 11.51
CA LEU A 24 7.44 -1.56 10.57
C LEU A 24 8.24 -2.00 9.33
N TRP A 25 8.91 -1.06 8.67
CA TRP A 25 9.63 -1.34 7.43
C TRP A 25 10.91 -2.15 7.63
N PRO A 26 11.78 -1.82 8.61
CA PRO A 26 12.99 -2.61 8.84
C PRO A 26 12.73 -4.08 9.16
N ASN A 27 11.62 -4.37 9.84
CA ASN A 27 11.20 -5.71 10.24
C ASN A 27 10.17 -6.35 9.29
N TYR A 28 9.92 -5.73 8.12
CA TYR A 28 9.05 -6.33 7.13
C TYR A 28 9.74 -7.53 6.45
N THR A 29 9.05 -8.66 6.41
CA THR A 29 9.45 -9.86 5.65
C THR A 29 8.28 -10.33 4.79
N GLU A 30 8.54 -11.24 3.85
CA GLU A 30 7.50 -11.76 2.95
C GLU A 30 6.41 -12.53 3.72
N GLU A 31 6.75 -13.10 4.88
CA GLU A 31 5.88 -13.83 5.80
C GLU A 31 5.17 -12.93 6.82
N ALA A 32 5.32 -11.61 6.74
CA ALA A 32 4.71 -10.68 7.68
C ALA A 32 3.20 -10.92 7.82
N SER A 33 2.59 -10.67 8.98
CA SER A 33 1.15 -10.88 9.14
C SER A 33 0.31 -9.86 8.33
N VAL A 34 -0.97 -10.17 8.09
CA VAL A 34 -1.92 -9.20 7.49
C VAL A 34 -1.98 -7.91 8.32
N ALA A 35 -1.95 -8.03 9.64
CA ALA A 35 -1.95 -6.88 10.54
C ALA A 35 -0.70 -5.98 10.34
N HIS A 36 0.45 -6.57 10.03
CA HIS A 36 1.68 -5.81 9.74
C HIS A 36 1.58 -5.06 8.41
N VAL A 37 1.10 -5.73 7.35
CA VAL A 37 0.88 -5.11 6.03
C VAL A 37 -0.11 -3.95 6.15
N MET A 38 -1.25 -4.18 6.82
CA MET A 38 -2.24 -3.14 7.07
C MET A 38 -1.68 -1.98 7.90
N SER A 39 -0.82 -2.27 8.87
CA SER A 39 -0.18 -1.23 9.67
C SER A 39 0.70 -0.31 8.81
N ILE A 40 1.47 -0.87 7.88
CA ILE A 40 2.26 -0.08 6.93
C ILE A 40 1.34 0.78 6.05
N VAL A 41 0.28 0.20 5.49
CA VAL A 41 -0.71 0.91 4.66
C VAL A 41 -1.31 2.12 5.39
N ILE A 42 -1.70 1.94 6.66
CA ILE A 42 -2.29 3.02 7.47
C ILE A 42 -1.27 4.14 7.71
N MET A 43 -0.05 3.79 8.11
CA MET A 43 1.00 4.80 8.35
C MET A 43 1.34 5.59 7.09
N LEU A 44 1.38 4.92 5.94
CA LEU A 44 1.59 5.56 4.64
C LEU A 44 0.49 6.55 4.32
N ASN A 45 -0.78 6.14 4.41
CA ASN A 45 -1.92 7.03 4.18
C ASN A 45 -1.90 8.28 5.07
N GLU A 46 -1.43 8.14 6.29
CA GLU A 46 -1.39 9.25 7.24
C GLU A 46 -0.21 10.18 6.95
N LYS A 47 0.92 9.67 6.48
CA LYS A 47 1.99 10.51 5.90
C LYS A 47 1.49 11.29 4.69
N PHE A 48 0.74 10.68 3.78
CA PHE A 48 0.12 11.39 2.65
C PHE A 48 -0.84 12.48 3.12
N ARG A 49 -1.66 12.19 4.12
CA ARG A 49 -2.62 13.14 4.70
C ARG A 49 -1.93 14.37 5.29
N GLU A 50 -0.82 14.16 6.00
CA GLU A 50 0.00 15.22 6.60
C GLU A 50 0.98 15.85 5.59
N ARG A 51 0.99 15.39 4.33
CA ARG A 51 1.90 15.83 3.25
C ARG A 51 3.37 15.65 3.60
N ILE A 52 3.67 14.60 4.36
CA ILE A 52 5.02 14.15 4.69
C ILE A 52 5.47 13.17 3.61
N ASP A 53 6.76 13.18 3.28
CA ASP A 53 7.32 12.21 2.34
C ASP A 53 7.14 10.77 2.87
N ALA A 54 6.30 9.99 2.18
CA ALA A 54 5.92 8.65 2.58
C ALA A 54 6.92 7.58 2.09
N TRP A 55 7.71 7.90 1.06
CA TRP A 55 8.41 6.89 0.26
C TRP A 55 9.89 6.73 0.61
N GLN A 56 10.51 7.73 1.25
CA GLN A 56 11.95 7.71 1.58
C GLN A 56 12.41 6.45 2.29
N CYS A 57 11.60 5.91 3.22
CA CYS A 57 11.98 4.71 3.95
C CYS A 57 12.08 3.46 3.05
N PHE A 58 11.23 3.37 2.03
CA PHE A 58 11.25 2.31 1.02
C PHE A 58 12.40 2.50 0.03
N VAL A 59 12.69 3.74 -0.36
CA VAL A 59 13.84 4.05 -1.24
C VAL A 59 15.16 3.64 -0.59
N LYS A 60 15.30 3.85 0.74
CA LYS A 60 16.51 3.45 1.49
C LYS A 60 16.69 1.93 1.60
N LYS A 61 15.60 1.16 1.63
CA LYS A 61 15.62 -0.32 1.71
C LYS A 61 14.55 -0.90 0.78
N PRO A 62 14.81 -1.00 -0.53
CA PRO A 62 13.78 -1.35 -1.52
C PRO A 62 13.54 -2.86 -1.68
N GLU A 63 14.37 -3.71 -1.06
CA GLU A 63 14.45 -5.16 -1.26
C GLU A 63 13.07 -5.87 -1.24
N HIS A 64 12.22 -5.51 -0.29
CA HIS A 64 10.92 -6.16 -0.11
C HIS A 64 9.74 -5.35 -0.68
N PHE A 65 9.99 -4.23 -1.37
CA PHE A 65 8.94 -3.32 -1.82
C PHE A 65 7.99 -3.97 -2.84
N SER A 66 8.53 -4.72 -3.80
CA SER A 66 7.70 -5.43 -4.80
C SER A 66 6.80 -6.48 -4.13
N SER A 67 7.35 -7.25 -3.18
CA SER A 67 6.58 -8.23 -2.40
C SER A 67 5.48 -7.55 -1.57
N PHE A 68 5.78 -6.40 -0.95
CA PHE A 68 4.79 -5.61 -0.23
C PHE A 68 3.63 -5.16 -1.13
N ILE A 69 3.91 -4.57 -2.30
CA ILE A 69 2.85 -4.15 -3.25
C ILE A 69 2.02 -5.35 -3.69
N TYR A 70 2.65 -6.47 -4.06
CA TYR A 70 1.93 -7.69 -4.43
C TYR A 70 0.98 -8.16 -3.33
N ARG A 71 1.43 -8.12 -2.06
CA ARG A 71 0.60 -8.50 -0.92
C ARG A 71 -0.56 -7.53 -0.69
N VAL A 72 -0.37 -6.23 -0.88
CA VAL A 72 -1.45 -5.24 -0.79
C VAL A 72 -2.50 -5.47 -1.88
N LEU A 73 -2.09 -5.80 -3.11
CA LEU A 73 -3.00 -6.15 -4.20
C LEU A 73 -3.75 -7.46 -3.92
N LYS A 74 -3.07 -8.49 -3.40
CA LYS A 74 -3.72 -9.73 -3.00
C LYS A 74 -4.76 -9.48 -1.90
N LEU A 75 -4.41 -8.63 -0.94
CA LEU A 75 -5.35 -8.20 0.09
C LEU A 75 -6.50 -7.43 -0.55
N SER A 76 -6.28 -6.53 -1.52
CA SER A 76 -7.36 -5.74 -2.14
C SER A 76 -8.47 -6.59 -2.75
N LEU A 77 -8.17 -7.80 -3.20
CA LEU A 77 -9.11 -8.76 -3.79
C LEU A 77 -9.87 -9.62 -2.77
N ASP A 78 -9.49 -9.65 -1.49
CA ASP A 78 -10.15 -10.48 -0.47
C ASP A 78 -11.40 -9.79 0.10
N GLU A 79 -12.56 -9.95 -0.53
CA GLU A 79 -13.77 -9.23 -0.10
C GLU A 79 -14.45 -9.81 1.16
N THR A 80 -14.20 -11.08 1.47
CA THR A 80 -14.94 -11.82 2.50
C THR A 80 -14.41 -11.63 3.93
N SER A 81 -13.11 -11.40 4.09
CA SER A 81 -12.47 -11.41 5.42
C SER A 81 -12.23 -10.01 6.01
N ARG A 82 -12.41 -8.94 5.22
CA ARG A 82 -12.01 -7.58 5.57
C ARG A 82 -13.18 -6.67 5.87
N SER A 83 -12.97 -5.76 6.82
CA SER A 83 -13.91 -4.68 7.09
C SER A 83 -13.88 -3.62 5.97
N SER A 84 -14.98 -2.89 5.81
CA SER A 84 -15.07 -1.77 4.87
C SER A 84 -14.02 -0.68 5.12
N ALA A 85 -13.65 -0.47 6.39
CA ALA A 85 -12.61 0.48 6.76
C ALA A 85 -11.22 0.04 6.26
N GLU A 86 -10.88 -1.25 6.37
CA GLU A 86 -9.62 -1.79 5.86
C GLU A 86 -9.57 -1.74 4.33
N GLN A 87 -10.67 -2.07 3.66
CA GLN A 87 -10.79 -1.93 2.21
C GLN A 87 -10.57 -0.48 1.75
N CYS A 88 -11.20 0.48 2.44
CA CYS A 88 -11.03 1.90 2.16
C CYS A 88 -9.57 2.35 2.33
N ALA A 89 -8.89 1.89 3.40
CA ALA A 89 -7.47 2.18 3.62
C ALA A 89 -6.59 1.63 2.49
N ILE A 90 -6.84 0.40 2.03
CA ILE A 90 -6.10 -0.20 0.91
C ILE A 90 -6.34 0.59 -0.39
N ILE A 91 -7.59 0.92 -0.71
CA ILE A 91 -7.92 1.70 -1.91
C ILE A 91 -7.25 3.07 -1.86
N THR A 92 -7.32 3.76 -0.72
CA THR A 92 -6.66 5.06 -0.52
C THR A 92 -5.16 4.96 -0.78
N PHE A 93 -4.52 3.90 -0.27
CA PHE A 93 -3.10 3.66 -0.50
C PHE A 93 -2.79 3.38 -1.98
N LEU A 94 -3.61 2.60 -2.68
CA LEU A 94 -3.42 2.35 -4.11
C LEU A 94 -3.56 3.62 -4.93
N VAL A 95 -4.55 4.47 -4.62
CA VAL A 95 -4.71 5.79 -5.26
C VAL A 95 -3.45 6.65 -5.05
N ASN A 96 -2.94 6.73 -3.80
CA ASN A 96 -1.71 7.45 -3.51
C ASN A 96 -0.50 6.86 -4.26
N SER A 97 -0.44 5.54 -4.42
CA SER A 97 0.63 4.86 -5.17
C SER A 97 0.60 5.22 -6.66
N PHE A 98 -0.58 5.22 -7.29
CA PHE A 98 -0.72 5.65 -8.69
C PHE A 98 -0.44 7.14 -8.89
N ASN A 99 -0.68 7.97 -7.86
CA ASN A 99 -0.35 9.39 -7.88
C ASN A 99 1.14 9.69 -7.61
N SER A 100 1.93 8.68 -7.23
CA SER A 100 3.36 8.81 -6.93
C SER A 100 4.26 8.09 -7.94
N VAL A 101 3.79 7.93 -9.18
CA VAL A 101 4.55 7.29 -10.27
C VAL A 101 5.79 8.06 -10.70
N GLU A 102 5.99 9.29 -10.24
CA GLU A 102 7.25 10.01 -10.37
C GLU A 102 8.41 9.31 -9.65
N ILE A 103 8.13 8.49 -8.63
CA ILE A 103 9.13 7.76 -7.85
C ILE A 103 9.42 6.41 -8.49
N ASP A 104 10.68 6.15 -8.83
CA ASP A 104 11.08 5.00 -9.65
C ASP A 104 10.62 3.66 -9.11
N ILE A 105 10.81 3.39 -7.80
CA ILE A 105 10.40 2.11 -7.20
C ILE A 105 8.88 1.90 -7.25
N VAL A 106 8.10 2.99 -7.13
CA VAL A 106 6.63 2.96 -7.18
C VAL A 106 6.19 2.76 -8.63
N ARG A 107 6.75 3.56 -9.54
CA ARG A 107 6.53 3.49 -10.98
C ARG A 107 6.72 2.08 -11.52
N GLU A 108 7.80 1.40 -11.13
CA GLU A 108 8.11 0.06 -11.58
C GLU A 108 7.00 -0.95 -11.22
N GLN A 109 6.40 -0.83 -10.04
CA GLN A 109 5.31 -1.71 -9.64
C GLN A 109 3.96 -1.29 -10.26
N MET A 110 3.66 0.01 -10.28
CA MET A 110 2.38 0.50 -10.81
C MET A 110 2.25 0.33 -12.33
N ASN A 111 3.35 0.46 -13.08
CA ASN A 111 3.34 0.26 -14.54
C ASN A 111 2.94 -1.16 -14.95
N LYS A 112 3.23 -2.17 -14.11
CA LYS A 112 2.80 -3.55 -14.35
C LYS A 112 1.26 -3.66 -14.33
N LEU A 113 0.59 -2.76 -13.62
CA LEU A 113 -0.86 -2.68 -13.46
C LEU A 113 -1.55 -1.73 -14.44
N THR A 114 -0.81 -1.09 -15.33
CA THR A 114 -1.37 -0.24 -16.40
C THR A 114 -0.87 -0.64 -17.78
N HIS A 115 -0.12 -1.73 -17.87
CA HIS A 115 0.42 -2.23 -19.13
C HIS A 115 -0.68 -2.69 -20.08
N MET A 116 -0.44 -2.55 -21.39
CA MET A 116 -1.39 -2.94 -22.44
C MET A 116 -1.86 -4.41 -22.33
N SER A 117 -1.02 -5.26 -21.75
CA SER A 117 -1.36 -6.67 -21.48
C SER A 117 -2.62 -6.85 -20.63
N ILE A 118 -3.09 -5.84 -19.90
CA ILE A 118 -4.32 -5.95 -19.11
C ILE A 118 -5.54 -6.17 -20.00
N TRP A 119 -5.48 -5.71 -21.25
CA TRP A 119 -6.55 -5.89 -22.23
C TRP A 119 -6.80 -7.36 -22.59
N THR A 120 -5.88 -8.28 -22.24
CA THR A 120 -6.15 -9.72 -22.35
C THR A 120 -7.29 -10.19 -21.45
N ASN A 121 -7.64 -9.40 -20.41
CA ASN A 121 -8.75 -9.69 -19.51
C ASN A 121 -10.07 -9.04 -19.96
N LEU A 122 -10.08 -8.28 -21.07
CA LEU A 122 -11.32 -7.78 -21.67
C LEU A 122 -12.05 -8.92 -22.38
N LEU A 123 -13.37 -8.77 -22.52
CA LEU A 123 -14.17 -9.67 -23.34
C LEU A 123 -13.68 -9.59 -24.80
N PRO A 124 -13.58 -10.73 -25.52
CA PRO A 124 -13.05 -10.74 -26.88
C PRO A 124 -13.74 -9.73 -27.82
N SER A 125 -15.07 -9.59 -27.69
CA SER A 125 -15.84 -8.62 -28.47
C SER A 125 -15.39 -7.16 -28.25
N GLN A 126 -14.99 -6.79 -27.04
CA GLN A 126 -14.55 -5.41 -26.73
C GLN A 126 -13.09 -5.15 -27.06
N ARG A 127 -12.29 -6.21 -27.22
CA ARG A 127 -10.84 -6.11 -27.52
C ARG A 127 -10.58 -6.03 -29.02
N ASP A 128 -11.41 -6.71 -29.80
CA ASP A 128 -11.26 -6.84 -31.25
C ASP A 128 -12.07 -5.77 -32.03
N ASP A 129 -12.89 -4.97 -31.33
CA ASP A 129 -13.56 -3.74 -31.81
C ASP A 129 -12.59 -2.54 -31.89
#